data_AF-A0AAD7ZIP8-F1
#
_entry.id   AF-A0AAD7ZIP8-F1
#
_cell.length_a   1.000
_cell.length_b   1.000
_cell.length_c   1.000
_cell.angle_alpha   90.00
_cell.angle_beta   90.00
_cell.angle_gamma   90.00
#
_symmetry.space_group_name_H-M   'P 1'
#
loop_
_entity.id
_entity.type
_entity.pdbx_description
1 polymer ?
#
loop_
_entity_poly.entity_id
_entity_poly.type
_entity_poly.pdbx_seq_one_letter_code
_entity_poly.pdbx_strand_id
1 'polypeptide(L)'
;GTISVMEDNLYWCKIFRLPSMKRKHHVVRYEGLVSPNLRKYVSYMLVYECQGSAGAEFETHVRGKGHVCYQPSMLPILSNYCNNIVIRGPPAPSSCCLP
;
A
#
# COMPACT_ATOMS: atom_id res chain seq x y z
N GLY A 1 -16.63 -13.45 16.93
CA GLY A 1 -15.40 -12.65 16.91
C GLY A 1 -15.74 -11.27 16.42
N THR A 2 -15.65 -10.27 17.29
CA THR A 2 -15.93 -8.87 16.99
C THR A 2 -14.65 -8.23 16.48
N ILE A 3 -14.59 -7.92 15.17
CA ILE A 3 -13.54 -7.07 14.62
C ILE A 3 -13.98 -5.64 14.93
N SER A 4 -13.29 -4.99 15.86
CA SER A 4 -13.41 -3.57 16.12
C SER A 4 -12.91 -2.81 14.90
N VAL A 5 -13.84 -2.23 14.13
CA VAL A 5 -13.55 -1.03 13.37
C VAL A 5 -13.10 -0.02 14.42
N MET A 6 -11.82 0.38 14.43
CA MET A 6 -11.47 1.63 15.09
C MET A 6 -12.13 2.71 14.24
N GLU A 7 -13.29 3.20 14.70
CA GLU A 7 -14.29 3.96 13.93
C GLU A 7 -13.77 5.21 13.21
N ASP A 8 -12.52 5.64 13.47
CA ASP A 8 -11.92 6.83 12.86
C ASP A 8 -10.83 6.58 11.81
N ASN A 9 -10.33 5.34 11.63
CA ASN A 9 -9.18 5.07 10.75
C ASN A 9 -9.46 4.00 9.69
N LEU A 10 -9.79 4.44 8.47
CA LEU A 10 -9.90 3.58 7.29
C LEU A 10 -8.52 3.30 6.68
N TYR A 11 -8.13 2.03 6.65
CA TYR A 11 -6.95 1.58 5.92
C TYR A 11 -7.37 0.95 4.59
N TRP A 12 -7.00 1.61 3.49
CA TRP A 12 -7.23 1.12 2.13
C TRP A 12 -5.96 0.50 1.55
N CYS A 13 -6.02 -0.79 1.25
CA CYS A 13 -4.91 -1.56 0.70
C CYS A 13 -5.16 -1.92 -0.76
N LYS A 14 -4.10 -1.78 -1.56
CA LYS A 14 -4.01 -2.27 -2.94
C LYS A 14 -2.68 -2.98 -3.12
N ILE A 15 -2.73 -4.18 -3.68
CA ILE A 15 -1.55 -4.91 -4.12
C ILE A 15 -1.33 -4.58 -5.59
N PHE A 16 -0.09 -4.31 -5.97
CA PHE A 16 0.30 -4.11 -7.36
C PHE A 16 1.56 -4.92 -7.65
N ARG A 17 1.68 -5.40 -8.89
CA ARG A 17 2.84 -6.15 -9.34
C ARG A 17 3.95 -5.19 -9.74
N LEU A 18 5.14 -5.39 -9.18
CA LEU A 18 6.33 -4.70 -9.66
C LEU A 18 6.69 -5.20 -11.07
N PRO A 19 7.23 -4.32 -11.93
CA PRO A 19 7.75 -4.76 -13.23
C PRO A 19 8.85 -5.81 -13.05
N SER A 20 9.12 -6.61 -14.09
CA SER A 20 10.19 -7.59 -14.04
C SER A 20 11.55 -6.89 -13.94
N MET A 21 12.19 -7.02 -12.77
CA MET A 21 13.50 -6.44 -12.46
C MET A 21 14.56 -7.53 -12.55
N LYS A 22 15.48 -7.42 -13.52
CA LYS A 22 16.57 -8.40 -13.71
C LYS A 22 17.69 -8.30 -12.68
N ARG A 23 17.66 -7.26 -11.84
CA ARG A 23 18.65 -6.98 -10.79
C ARG A 23 17.99 -6.23 -9.63
N LYS A 24 18.66 -6.22 -8.48
CA LYS A 24 18.25 -5.43 -7.32
C LYS A 24 18.26 -3.93 -7.64
N HIS A 25 17.21 -3.23 -7.25
CA HIS A 25 17.13 -1.77 -7.34
C HIS A 25 16.81 -1.19 -5.95
N HIS A 26 17.33 -0.01 -5.68
CA HIS A 26 17.07 0.73 -4.45
C HIS A 26 16.04 1.82 -4.72
N VAL A 27 15.01 1.90 -3.88
CA VAL A 27 14.08 3.03 -3.90
C VAL A 27 14.80 4.23 -3.28
N VAL A 28 15.09 5.25 -4.09
CA VAL A 28 15.83 6.45 -3.65
C VAL A 28 14.92 7.66 -3.38
N ARG A 29 13.70 7.64 -3.93
CA ARG A 29 12.71 8.70 -3.77
C ARG A 29 11.31 8.13 -3.88
N TYR A 30 10.38 8.73 -3.14
CA TYR A 30 8.95 8.49 -3.21
C TYR A 30 8.22 9.82 -3.36
N GLU A 31 7.14 9.81 -4.14
CA GLU A 31 6.24 10.95 -4.29
C GLU A 31 4.80 10.46 -4.25
N GLY A 32 4.05 10.87 -3.22
CA GLY A 32 2.64 10.54 -3.08
C GLY A 32 1.81 11.31 -4.10
N LEU A 33 0.92 10.64 -4.82
CA LEU A 33 0.07 11.24 -5.83
C LEU A 33 -1.40 11.13 -5.41
N VAL A 34 -1.84 12.03 -4.53
CA VAL A 34 -3.26 12.16 -4.15
C VAL A 34 -3.89 13.39 -4.79
N SER A 35 -5.05 13.16 -5.40
CA SER A 35 -5.89 14.21 -5.97
C SER A 35 -6.18 15.31 -4.96
N PRO A 36 -6.09 16.60 -5.32
CA PRO A 36 -6.22 17.71 -4.37
C PRO A 36 -7.46 17.66 -3.47
N ASN A 37 -8.60 17.24 -4.03
CA ASN A 37 -9.87 17.07 -3.31
C ASN A 37 -9.84 15.99 -2.23
N LEU A 38 -8.93 15.02 -2.32
CA LEU A 38 -8.79 13.90 -1.38
C LEU A 38 -7.68 14.09 -0.35
N ARG A 39 -6.78 15.07 -0.54
CA ARG A 39 -5.58 15.24 0.31
C ARG A 39 -5.89 15.40 1.79
N LYS A 40 -7.00 16.05 2.13
CA LYS A 40 -7.42 16.26 3.53
C LYS A 40 -7.95 14.99 4.23
N TYR A 41 -8.26 13.95 3.45
CA TYR A 41 -8.79 12.68 3.96
C TYR A 41 -7.73 11.57 4.05
N VAL A 42 -6.56 11.78 3.45
CA VAL A 42 -5.46 10.81 3.49
C VAL A 42 -4.38 11.35 4.41
N SER A 43 -4.14 10.69 5.54
CA SER A 43 -3.16 11.16 6.52
C SER A 43 -1.72 10.80 6.14
N TYR A 44 -1.50 9.57 5.64
CA TYR A 44 -0.19 9.07 5.23
C TYR A 44 -0.33 7.86 4.30
N MET A 45 0.79 7.46 3.70
CA MET A 45 0.89 6.24 2.88
C MET A 45 1.98 5.32 3.40
N LEU A 46 1.69 4.01 3.32
CA LEU A 46 2.63 2.93 3.60
C LEU A 46 2.74 2.05 2.36
N VAL A 47 3.96 1.70 1.99
CA VAL A 47 4.24 0.70 0.94
C VAL A 47 5.05 -0.43 1.54
N TYR A 48 4.51 -1.64 1.41
CA TYR A 48 5.16 -2.86 1.83
C TYR A 48 5.72 -3.60 0.61
N GLU A 49 6.88 -4.22 0.79
CA GLU A 49 7.36 -5.26 -0.11
C GLU A 49 6.76 -6.58 0.34
N CYS A 50 6.05 -7.23 -0.58
CA CYS A 50 5.55 -8.57 -0.40
C CYS A 50 6.52 -9.57 -1.03
N GLN A 51 6.96 -10.55 -0.25
CA GLN A 51 7.83 -11.63 -0.70
C GLN A 51 7.00 -12.85 -1.10
N GLY A 52 7.25 -13.37 -2.30
CA GLY A 52 6.54 -14.54 -2.82
C GLY A 52 6.61 -14.57 -4.34
N SER A 53 6.39 -15.74 -4.95
CA SER A 53 6.11 -15.76 -6.38
C SER A 53 4.76 -15.08 -6.59
N ALA A 54 4.64 -14.29 -7.65
CA ALA A 54 3.35 -13.75 -8.10
C ALA A 54 2.48 -14.89 -8.66
N GLY A 55 2.18 -15.89 -7.83
CA GLY A 55 1.29 -17.01 -8.09
C GLY A 55 -0.17 -16.62 -7.84
N ALA A 56 -1.04 -17.63 -7.85
CA ALA A 56 -2.49 -17.47 -7.73
C ALA A 56 -2.95 -16.63 -6.52
N GLU A 57 -2.18 -16.61 -5.43
CA GLU A 57 -2.53 -15.91 -4.19
C GLU A 57 -2.64 -14.40 -4.34
N PHE A 58 -1.83 -13.79 -5.22
CA PHE A 58 -1.86 -12.33 -5.42
C PHE A 58 -2.72 -11.90 -6.61
N GLU A 59 -2.94 -12.79 -7.60
CA GLU A 59 -3.53 -12.42 -8.90
C GLU A 59 -4.89 -11.73 -8.79
N THR A 60 -5.76 -12.22 -7.90
CA THR A 60 -7.09 -11.62 -7.65
C THR A 60 -6.98 -10.21 -7.07
N HIS A 61 -6.00 -9.97 -6.20
CA HIS A 61 -5.82 -8.69 -5.51
C HIS A 61 -5.06 -7.67 -6.38
N VAL A 62 -4.14 -8.13 -7.23
CA VAL A 62 -3.39 -7.28 -8.18
C VAL A 62 -4.32 -6.60 -9.18
N ARG A 63 -5.36 -7.31 -9.65
CA ARG A 63 -6.33 -6.78 -10.63
C ARG A 63 -7.38 -5.85 -10.00
N GLY A 64 -7.52 -5.88 -8.68
CA GLY A 64 -8.51 -5.10 -7.95
C GLY A 64 -8.20 -3.60 -7.89
N LYS A 65 -9.23 -2.80 -7.58
CA LYS A 65 -9.08 -1.35 -7.28
C LYS A 65 -8.51 -1.08 -5.88
N GLY A 66 -8.30 -2.12 -5.09
CA GLY A 66 -8.04 -2.05 -3.65
C GLY A 66 -9.31 -2.29 -2.83
N HIS A 67 -9.14 -2.32 -1.52
CA HIS A 67 -10.15 -2.71 -0.53
C HIS A 67 -9.64 -2.39 0.87
N VAL A 68 -10.52 -2.55 1.87
CA VAL A 68 -10.16 -2.41 3.28
C VAL A 68 -9.11 -3.45 3.66
N CYS A 69 -8.00 -3.03 4.27
CA CYS A 69 -6.85 -3.89 4.56
C CYS A 69 -7.18 -5.07 5.48
N TYR A 70 -7.99 -4.85 6.51
CA TYR A 70 -8.25 -5.84 7.57
C TYR A 70 -9.45 -6.75 7.26
N GLN A 71 -9.69 -7.04 5.99
CA GLN A 71 -10.70 -8.04 5.60
C GLN A 71 -10.15 -9.46 5.79
N PRO A 72 -10.98 -10.44 6.21
CA PRO A 72 -10.53 -11.82 6.44
C PRO A 72 -9.78 -12.44 5.26
N SER A 73 -10.15 -12.09 4.03
CA SER A 73 -9.50 -12.56 2.81
C SER A 73 -8.09 -11.99 2.59
N MET A 74 -7.77 -10.85 3.18
CA MET A 74 -6.49 -10.15 2.99
C MET A 74 -5.49 -10.35 4.11
N LEU A 75 -5.98 -10.62 5.32
CA LEU A 75 -5.12 -10.80 6.50
C LEU A 75 -4.01 -11.84 6.27
N PRO A 76 -4.27 -13.03 5.71
CA PRO A 76 -3.21 -14.02 5.49
C PRO A 76 -2.13 -13.52 4.53
N ILE A 77 -2.52 -12.75 3.50
CA ILE A 77 -1.58 -12.22 2.52
C ILE A 77 -0.66 -11.19 3.17
N LEU A 78 -1.26 -10.25 3.91
CA LEU A 78 -0.52 -9.18 4.57
C LEU A 78 0.42 -9.73 5.64
N SER A 79 -0.03 -10.68 6.47
CA SER A 79 0.78 -11.23 7.57
C SER A 79 1.89 -12.17 7.11
N ASN A 80 1.67 -12.95 6.04
CA ASN A 80 2.60 -14.00 5.66
C ASN A 80 3.63 -13.52 4.64
N TYR A 81 3.26 -12.54 3.80
CA TYR A 81 4.09 -12.14 2.66
C TYR A 81 4.56 -10.69 2.73
N CYS A 82 3.78 -9.77 3.30
CA CYS A 82 4.01 -8.32 3.20
C CYS A 82 4.54 -7.70 4.51
N ASN A 83 5.70 -8.17 4.99
CA ASN A 83 6.22 -7.77 6.30
C ASN A 83 7.32 -6.68 6.25
N ASN A 84 7.79 -6.30 5.06
CA ASN A 84 8.87 -5.33 4.92
C ASN A 84 8.34 -3.95 4.49
N ILE A 85 8.49 -2.93 5.32
CA ILE A 85 8.08 -1.55 4.97
C ILE A 85 9.18 -0.92 4.11
N VAL A 86 8.84 -0.55 2.88
CA VAL A 86 9.76 0.13 1.95
C VAL A 86 9.59 1.64 2.01
N ILE A 87 8.36 2.12 2.17
CA ILE A 87 8.04 3.55 2.19
C ILE A 87 7.06 3.84 3.32
N ARG A 88 7.34 4.91 4.06
CA ARG A 88 6.39 5.63 4.91
C ARG A 88 6.49 7.10 4.57
N GLY A 89 5.40 7.72 4.12
CA GLY A 89 5.47 9.09 3.62
C GLY A 89 4.12 9.82 3.57
N PRO A 90 4.14 11.12 3.25
CA PRO A 90 2.94 11.92 3.09
C PRO A 90 2.16 11.50 1.82
N PRO A 91 0.84 11.76 1.78
CA PRO A 91 -0.04 11.41 0.66
C PRO A 91 0.21 12.23 -0.62
N ALA A 92 0.86 13.38 -0.49
CA ALA A 92 1.12 14.32 -1.55
C ALA A 92 2.53 14.89 -1.37
N PRO A 93 3.14 15.47 -2.42
CA PRO A 93 4.39 16.20 -2.25
C PRO A 93 4.13 17.33 -1.25
N SER A 94 4.98 17.45 -0.24
CA SER A 94 4.96 18.65 0.59
C SER A 94 5.24 19.84 -0.31
N SER A 95 4.32 20.81 -0.36
CA SER A 95 4.52 22.10 -1.04
C SER A 95 5.77 22.85 -0.56
N CYS A 96 6.39 22.41 0.53
CA CYS A 96 7.64 22.89 1.10
C CYS A 96 8.88 22.75 0.19
N CYS A 97 8.75 22.11 -0.99
CA CYS A 97 9.87 21.93 -1.94
C CYS A 97 9.58 22.53 -3.33
N LEU A 98 8.51 23.32 -3.49
CA LEU A 98 8.42 24.19 -4.66
C LEU A 98 9.45 25.32 -4.47
N PRO A 99 10.34 25.57 -5.45
CA PRO A 99 11.40 26.58 -5.35
C PRO A 99 10.85 27.99 -5.20
#